data_AF-A0A949HNE6-F1
#
_entry.id   AF-A0A949HNE6-F1
#
_cell.length_a   1.000
_cell.length_b   1.000
_cell.length_c   1.000
_cell.angle_alpha   90.00
_cell.angle_beta   90.00
_cell.angle_gamma   90.00
#
_symmetry.space_group_name_H-M   'P 1'
#
loop_
_entity.id
_entity.type
_entity.pdbx_description
1 polymer ?
#
loop_
_entity_poly.entity_id
_entity_poly.type
_entity_poly.pdbx_seq_one_letter_code
_entity_poly.pdbx_strand_id
1 'polypeptide(L)'
;MVLVGGTLASSVALGEVKLPNIFGDSMVLQQKQENKIWGKDNPGQVVTISVGDKKVTATTDAAGNWETRLPAMEVGGPLTITVSGSSTKTISDVLVGEVWVCSGQSNMQWSVAQSNDPDLERLAANYPKIRMINFPQTGSQEPIWSHDDRKWMVCNPENNPKFSAVGYFFARQIHQTTGVPIGMINNAWGGSACEAWVNLDVLKSDGRFNKMVDNWSNNAERFKSLSDKKDRTKEEEDQMKNLGNQMRGNQRPANIYNGVLKSHLGYGIKGAIWYQGESNAGRAYQYRDLFPLMIQNWRKEWGQGDFPFYWVQLADFKAEPKEPGDSDWAELREAQTMTLDRLPHTGQAVIIDIGEGKDIHPKNKVDVGRRLARWALANEYGIQVEHQSPRYASMQ
;
A
#
# COMPACT_ATOMS: atom_id res chain seq x y z
N MET A 1 51.64 -35.44 29.27
CA MET A 1 50.63 -34.38 29.07
C MET A 1 50.43 -34.22 27.57
N VAL A 2 49.47 -34.95 27.00
CA VAL A 2 49.19 -34.93 25.56
C VAL A 2 48.06 -33.94 25.32
N LEU A 3 48.37 -32.79 24.73
CA LEU A 3 47.36 -31.84 24.26
C LEU A 3 46.76 -32.39 22.96
N VAL A 4 45.50 -32.84 23.03
CA VAL A 4 44.68 -33.09 21.85
C VAL A 4 44.12 -31.74 21.41
N GLY A 5 44.69 -31.17 20.34
CA GLY A 5 44.17 -29.97 19.70
C GLY A 5 42.90 -30.30 18.92
N GLY A 6 41.74 -29.92 19.47
CA GLY A 6 40.47 -29.99 18.77
C GLY A 6 40.37 -28.87 17.73
N THR A 7 40.48 -29.20 16.45
CA THR A 7 40.07 -28.32 15.35
C THR A 7 38.57 -28.11 15.39
N LEU A 8 38.13 -26.92 15.79
CA LEU A 8 36.77 -26.44 15.57
C LEU A 8 36.57 -26.21 14.07
N ALA A 9 35.94 -27.16 13.39
CA ALA A 9 35.43 -26.95 12.04
C ALA A 9 34.33 -25.89 12.10
N SER A 10 34.66 -24.66 11.69
CA SER A 10 33.66 -23.63 11.46
C SER A 10 32.82 -24.06 10.26
N SER A 11 31.57 -24.44 10.51
CA SER A 11 30.59 -24.66 9.45
C SER A 11 30.39 -23.31 8.74
N VAL A 12 30.94 -23.17 7.55
CA VAL A 12 30.58 -22.07 6.65
C VAL A 12 29.13 -22.31 6.28
N ALA A 13 28.21 -21.61 6.95
CA ALA A 13 26.83 -21.58 6.52
C ALA A 13 26.83 -21.09 5.06
N LEU A 14 26.36 -21.93 4.14
CA LEU A 14 26.19 -21.52 2.74
C LEU A 14 25.12 -20.43 2.73
N GLY A 15 25.56 -19.20 2.46
CA GLY A 15 24.65 -18.06 2.29
C GLY A 15 23.72 -18.27 1.10
N GLU A 16 22.59 -17.56 1.12
CA GLU A 16 21.65 -17.54 0.01
C GLU A 16 21.21 -16.10 -0.24
N VAL A 17 21.19 -15.69 -1.51
CA VAL A 17 20.52 -14.45 -1.94
C VAL A 17 19.05 -14.52 -1.54
N LYS A 18 18.58 -13.52 -0.79
CA LYS A 18 17.16 -13.35 -0.44
C LYS A 18 16.65 -12.05 -1.01
N LEU A 19 15.46 -12.10 -1.59
CA LEU A 19 14.71 -10.95 -2.07
C LEU A 19 13.38 -10.90 -1.31
N PRO A 20 12.86 -9.71 -0.99
CA PRO A 20 11.49 -9.59 -0.52
C PRO A 20 10.51 -10.00 -1.63
N ASN A 21 9.34 -10.49 -1.23
CA ASN A 21 8.31 -11.06 -2.10
C ASN A 21 7.74 -10.11 -3.16
N ILE A 22 7.99 -8.79 -3.06
CA ILE A 22 7.65 -7.82 -4.11
C ILE A 22 8.47 -8.07 -5.40
N PHE A 23 9.64 -8.70 -5.29
CA PHE A 23 10.42 -9.18 -6.43
C PHE A 23 10.14 -10.67 -6.64
N GLY A 24 9.35 -10.97 -7.67
CA GLY A 24 8.95 -12.34 -7.99
C GLY A 24 8.43 -12.44 -9.42
N ASP A 25 8.24 -13.66 -9.90
CA ASP A 25 7.83 -13.90 -11.28
C ASP A 25 6.55 -13.14 -11.62
N SER A 26 6.41 -12.72 -12.88
CA SER A 26 5.26 -11.93 -13.37
C SER A 26 5.13 -10.53 -12.75
N MET A 27 6.16 -10.00 -12.10
CA MET A 27 6.18 -8.60 -11.62
C MET A 27 6.21 -7.56 -12.75
N VAL A 28 5.96 -6.30 -12.40
CA VAL A 28 6.06 -5.14 -13.31
C VAL A 28 7.01 -4.12 -12.73
N LEU A 29 8.09 -3.77 -13.43
CA LEU A 29 8.97 -2.65 -13.09
C LEU A 29 8.42 -1.33 -13.65
N GLN A 30 8.64 -0.24 -12.92
CA GLN A 30 8.22 1.09 -13.35
C GLN A 30 9.11 1.58 -14.50
N GLN A 31 8.50 2.02 -15.59
CA GLN A 31 9.22 2.56 -16.74
C GLN A 31 9.75 3.98 -16.48
N LYS A 32 10.74 4.39 -17.28
CA LYS A 32 11.25 5.77 -17.37
C LYS A 32 11.78 6.36 -16.06
N GLN A 33 12.13 5.50 -15.11
CA GLN A 33 12.87 5.87 -13.90
C GLN A 33 13.80 4.74 -13.48
N GLU A 34 14.77 5.06 -12.64
CA GLU A 34 15.56 4.05 -11.96
C GLU A 34 14.70 3.23 -10.99
N ASN A 35 14.88 1.91 -10.98
CA ASN A 35 14.15 1.03 -10.08
C ASN A 35 15.07 0.51 -8.98
N LYS A 36 14.78 0.84 -7.72
CA LYS A 36 15.49 0.28 -6.58
C LYS A 36 15.20 -1.22 -6.49
N ILE A 37 16.25 -2.01 -6.34
CA ILE A 37 16.20 -3.44 -6.02
C ILE A 37 17.05 -3.68 -4.79
N TRP A 38 16.55 -4.49 -3.87
CA TRP A 38 17.21 -4.75 -2.60
C TRP A 38 16.99 -6.19 -2.15
N GLY A 39 17.86 -6.63 -1.26
CA GLY A 39 17.86 -8.00 -0.77
C GLY A 39 18.76 -8.17 0.43
N LYS A 40 18.99 -9.44 0.76
CA LYS A 40 19.97 -9.88 1.74
C LYS A 40 20.87 -10.94 1.15
N ASP A 41 22.11 -10.99 1.62
CA ASP A 41 23.09 -12.05 1.36
C ASP A 41 24.13 -12.05 2.50
N ASN A 42 25.18 -12.87 2.42
CA ASN A 42 26.30 -12.85 3.36
C ASN A 42 26.94 -11.46 3.44
N PRO A 43 27.38 -10.98 4.61
CA PRO A 43 28.10 -9.71 4.74
C PRO A 43 29.36 -9.63 3.84
N GLY A 44 29.58 -8.48 3.20
CA GLY A 44 30.69 -8.27 2.27
C GLY A 44 30.57 -8.97 0.90
N GLN A 45 29.47 -9.68 0.64
CA GLN A 45 29.18 -10.32 -0.62
C GLN A 45 28.88 -9.29 -1.71
N VAL A 46 29.52 -9.46 -2.88
CA VAL A 46 29.13 -8.73 -4.08
C VAL A 46 27.93 -9.43 -4.71
N VAL A 47 26.85 -8.68 -4.89
CA VAL A 47 25.62 -9.11 -5.55
C VAL A 47 25.51 -8.39 -6.89
N THR A 48 25.29 -9.16 -7.95
CA THR A 48 25.16 -8.68 -9.33
C THR A 48 23.74 -8.90 -9.82
N ILE A 49 23.11 -7.85 -10.35
CA ILE A 49 21.77 -7.89 -10.92
C ILE A 49 21.90 -7.66 -12.43
N SER A 50 21.35 -8.57 -13.24
CA SER A 50 21.33 -8.47 -14.70
C SER A 50 19.90 -8.50 -15.22
N VAL A 51 19.56 -7.62 -16.16
CA VAL A 51 18.26 -7.57 -16.84
C VAL A 51 18.45 -7.14 -18.30
N GLY A 52 18.17 -8.04 -19.24
CA GLY A 52 18.52 -7.83 -20.64
C GLY A 52 20.03 -7.59 -20.81
N ASP A 53 20.39 -6.44 -21.39
CA ASP A 53 21.77 -5.97 -21.58
C ASP A 53 22.33 -5.18 -20.38
N LYS A 54 21.47 -4.84 -19.40
CA LYS A 54 21.83 -4.01 -18.24
C LYS A 54 22.37 -4.88 -17.12
N LYS A 55 23.39 -4.37 -16.44
CA LYS A 55 24.04 -5.02 -15.30
C LYS A 55 24.43 -3.99 -14.26
N VAL A 56 24.09 -4.25 -13.00
CA VAL A 56 24.44 -3.41 -11.85
C VAL A 56 24.93 -4.29 -10.70
N THR A 57 25.70 -3.72 -9.78
CA THR A 57 26.24 -4.44 -8.62
C THR A 57 25.97 -3.67 -7.33
N ALA A 58 26.00 -4.40 -6.22
CA ALA A 58 26.05 -3.88 -4.86
C ALA A 58 26.92 -4.80 -4.00
N THR A 59 27.43 -4.26 -2.90
CA THR A 59 28.09 -5.05 -1.86
C THR A 59 27.21 -5.01 -0.62
N THR A 60 27.00 -6.16 0.03
CA THR A 60 26.25 -6.22 1.27
C THR A 60 26.96 -5.51 2.41
N ASP A 61 26.18 -4.86 3.26
CA ASP A 61 26.64 -4.27 4.52
C ASP A 61 26.99 -5.33 5.57
N ALA A 62 27.41 -4.89 6.76
CA ALA A 62 27.73 -5.78 7.89
C ALA A 62 26.54 -6.59 8.40
N ALA A 63 25.30 -6.16 8.13
CA ALA A 63 24.07 -6.87 8.45
C ALA A 63 23.58 -7.76 7.29
N GLY A 64 24.32 -7.83 6.19
CA GLY A 64 24.00 -8.61 5.01
C GLY A 64 22.97 -7.96 4.08
N ASN A 65 22.58 -6.71 4.28
CA ASN A 65 21.64 -6.04 3.38
C ASN A 65 22.38 -5.46 2.18
N TRP A 66 21.75 -5.49 1.02
CA TRP A 66 22.23 -4.81 -0.18
C TRP A 66 21.07 -4.11 -0.88
N GLU A 67 21.37 -3.00 -1.53
CA GLU A 67 20.47 -2.35 -2.48
C GLU A 67 21.26 -1.73 -3.63
N THR A 68 20.62 -1.64 -4.79
CA THR A 68 21.13 -0.95 -5.98
C THR A 68 19.97 -0.46 -6.83
N ARG A 69 20.26 0.21 -7.94
CA ARG A 69 19.25 0.76 -8.84
C ARG A 69 19.46 0.22 -10.24
N LEU A 70 18.44 -0.44 -10.78
CA LEU A 70 18.37 -0.73 -12.20
C LEU A 70 18.15 0.59 -12.95
N PRO A 71 18.89 0.85 -14.05
CA PRO A 71 18.72 2.07 -14.83
C PRO A 71 17.31 2.12 -15.44
N ALA A 72 16.91 3.32 -15.86
CA ALA A 72 15.62 3.52 -16.51
C ALA A 72 15.45 2.62 -17.75
N MET A 73 14.25 2.09 -17.91
CA MET A 73 13.87 1.21 -19.01
C MET A 73 12.58 1.72 -19.66
N GLU A 74 12.48 1.53 -20.97
CA GLU A 74 11.26 1.80 -21.73
C GLU A 74 10.25 0.65 -21.54
N VAL A 75 8.98 0.95 -21.78
CA VAL A 75 7.89 -0.03 -21.76
C VAL A 75 8.20 -1.27 -22.60
N GLY A 76 7.92 -2.47 -22.09
CA GLY A 76 8.22 -3.71 -22.80
C GLY A 76 8.20 -4.97 -21.95
N GLY A 77 8.97 -5.96 -22.38
CA GLY A 77 9.02 -7.31 -21.80
C GLY A 77 8.21 -8.35 -22.57
N PRO A 78 8.18 -9.61 -22.10
CA PRO A 78 8.74 -10.07 -20.83
C PRO A 78 10.28 -10.10 -20.83
N LEU A 79 10.87 -9.74 -19.69
CA LEU A 79 12.29 -9.81 -19.38
C LEU A 79 12.55 -10.87 -18.29
N THR A 80 13.81 -11.23 -18.14
CA THR A 80 14.31 -12.04 -17.03
C THR A 80 15.31 -11.21 -16.23
N ILE A 81 15.15 -11.18 -14.90
CA ILE A 81 16.13 -10.60 -13.98
C ILE A 81 16.89 -11.74 -13.31
N THR A 82 18.22 -11.69 -13.35
CA THR A 82 19.10 -12.62 -12.64
C THR A 82 19.84 -11.88 -11.54
N VAL A 83 19.72 -12.36 -10.30
CA VAL A 83 20.42 -11.84 -9.12
C VAL A 83 21.44 -12.89 -8.67
N SER A 84 22.72 -12.61 -8.81
CA SER A 84 23.82 -13.52 -8.49
C SER A 84 24.67 -12.96 -7.35
N GLY A 85 24.70 -13.68 -6.22
CA GLY A 85 25.55 -13.43 -5.05
C GLY A 85 26.16 -14.74 -4.57
N SER A 86 25.94 -15.11 -3.31
CA SER A 86 26.33 -16.43 -2.78
C SER A 86 25.54 -17.58 -3.43
N SER A 87 24.32 -17.29 -3.87
CA SER A 87 23.49 -18.13 -4.73
C SER A 87 22.94 -17.30 -5.92
N THR A 88 22.31 -17.94 -6.89
CA THR A 88 21.65 -17.22 -8.00
C THR A 88 20.14 -17.39 -7.92
N LYS A 89 19.40 -16.27 -8.03
CA LYS A 89 17.95 -16.24 -8.18
C LYS A 89 17.57 -15.63 -9.53
N THR A 90 16.53 -16.19 -10.13
CA THR A 90 15.98 -15.71 -11.40
C THR A 90 14.53 -15.31 -11.18
N ILE A 91 14.15 -14.17 -11.76
CA ILE A 91 12.79 -13.68 -11.81
C ILE A 91 12.39 -13.60 -13.27
N SER A 92 11.32 -14.31 -13.65
CA SER A 92 10.86 -14.47 -15.02
C SER A 92 9.56 -13.71 -15.28
N ASP A 93 9.20 -13.53 -16.56
CA ASP A 93 7.96 -12.83 -16.98
C ASP A 93 7.86 -11.39 -16.43
N VAL A 94 9.00 -10.68 -16.38
CA VAL A 94 9.02 -9.29 -15.88
C VAL A 94 8.59 -8.33 -16.98
N LEU A 95 7.51 -7.58 -16.76
CA LEU A 95 7.12 -6.49 -17.66
C LEU A 95 7.74 -5.17 -17.20
N VAL A 96 7.96 -4.25 -18.14
CA VAL A 96 8.27 -2.85 -17.84
C VAL A 96 7.06 -2.02 -18.25
N GLY A 97 6.49 -1.26 -17.31
CA GLY A 97 5.23 -0.56 -17.48
C GLY A 97 4.97 0.44 -16.36
N GLU A 98 3.73 0.58 -15.91
CA GLU A 98 3.35 1.53 -14.85
C GLU A 98 2.89 0.76 -13.61
N VAL A 99 3.41 1.12 -12.44
CA VAL A 99 3.09 0.46 -11.18
C VAL A 99 2.31 1.39 -10.29
N TRP A 100 1.18 0.94 -9.77
CA TRP A 100 0.34 1.69 -8.86
C TRP A 100 0.07 0.92 -7.57
N VAL A 101 0.02 1.63 -6.45
CA VAL A 101 -0.41 1.08 -5.16
C VAL A 101 -1.89 1.36 -4.97
N CYS A 102 -2.70 0.35 -4.69
CA CYS A 102 -4.09 0.53 -4.24
C CYS A 102 -4.20 0.23 -2.75
N SER A 103 -4.54 1.26 -1.97
CA SER A 103 -4.47 1.22 -0.51
C SER A 103 -5.66 1.92 0.16
N GLY A 104 -5.74 1.77 1.49
CA GLY A 104 -6.84 2.28 2.30
C GLY A 104 -7.55 1.18 3.06
N GLN A 105 -8.87 1.28 3.16
CA GLN A 105 -9.68 0.37 3.97
C GLN A 105 -10.63 -0.50 3.15
N SER A 106 -11.81 -0.84 3.71
CA SER A 106 -12.67 -1.93 3.24
C SER A 106 -13.21 -1.67 1.85
N ASN A 107 -13.47 -0.41 1.50
CA ASN A 107 -13.91 -0.05 0.15
C ASN A 107 -12.80 -0.21 -0.92
N MET A 108 -11.52 -0.01 -0.57
CA MET A 108 -10.40 -0.38 -1.46
C MET A 108 -10.18 -1.90 -1.48
N GLN A 109 -10.27 -2.55 -0.32
CA GLN A 109 -10.11 -3.99 -0.17
C GLN A 109 -11.20 -4.78 -0.93
N TRP A 110 -12.38 -4.19 -1.09
CA TRP A 110 -13.55 -4.80 -1.70
C TRP A 110 -13.21 -5.50 -3.01
N SER A 111 -13.51 -6.78 -3.09
CA SER A 111 -13.06 -7.60 -4.21
C SER A 111 -13.99 -7.49 -5.42
N VAL A 112 -13.48 -7.81 -6.62
CA VAL A 112 -14.31 -7.88 -7.84
C VAL A 112 -15.48 -8.84 -7.65
N ALA A 113 -15.27 -9.98 -6.97
CA ALA A 113 -16.32 -10.95 -6.68
C ALA A 113 -17.49 -10.40 -5.84
N GLN A 114 -17.28 -9.29 -5.13
CA GLN A 114 -18.29 -8.63 -4.30
C GLN A 114 -18.90 -7.39 -4.97
N SER A 115 -18.39 -6.98 -6.15
CA SER A 115 -18.89 -5.82 -6.89
C SER A 115 -20.06 -6.18 -7.81
N ASN A 116 -20.63 -5.20 -8.50
CA ASN A 116 -21.68 -5.44 -9.51
C ASN A 116 -21.16 -6.33 -10.65
N ASP A 117 -22.06 -7.15 -11.19
CA ASP A 117 -21.81 -8.05 -12.34
C ASP A 117 -20.52 -8.89 -12.21
N PRO A 118 -20.27 -9.54 -11.05
CA PRO A 118 -18.98 -10.17 -10.76
C PRO A 118 -18.69 -11.37 -11.68
N ASP A 119 -19.73 -12.01 -12.22
CA ASP A 119 -19.63 -13.09 -13.18
C ASP A 119 -19.16 -12.60 -14.56
N LEU A 120 -19.76 -11.53 -15.08
CA LEU A 120 -19.34 -10.88 -16.33
C LEU A 120 -17.92 -10.32 -16.21
N GLU A 121 -17.63 -9.66 -15.09
CA GLU A 121 -16.31 -9.08 -14.84
C GLU A 121 -15.22 -10.13 -14.69
N ARG A 122 -15.54 -11.30 -14.13
CA ARG A 122 -14.63 -12.45 -14.11
C ARG A 122 -14.37 -12.99 -15.52
N LEU A 123 -15.43 -13.24 -16.31
CA LEU A 123 -15.31 -13.83 -17.64
C LEU A 123 -14.52 -12.92 -18.60
N ALA A 124 -14.66 -11.60 -18.47
CA ALA A 124 -13.99 -10.60 -19.29
C ALA A 124 -12.55 -10.26 -18.85
N ALA A 125 -12.08 -10.77 -17.71
CA ALA A 125 -10.79 -10.41 -17.11
C ALA A 125 -9.57 -11.02 -17.83
N ASN A 126 -9.49 -10.98 -19.16
CA ASN A 126 -8.37 -11.51 -19.93
C ASN A 126 -7.33 -10.42 -20.26
N TYR A 127 -6.63 -9.94 -19.24
CA TYR A 127 -5.65 -8.85 -19.38
C TYR A 127 -4.24 -9.30 -18.97
N PRO A 128 -3.53 -10.08 -19.82
CA PRO A 128 -2.22 -10.61 -19.49
C PRO A 128 -1.09 -9.56 -19.48
N LYS A 129 -1.39 -8.26 -19.52
CA LYS A 129 -0.44 -7.18 -19.25
C LYS A 129 -0.79 -6.40 -17.98
N ILE A 130 -1.84 -6.82 -17.27
CA ILE A 130 -2.14 -6.36 -15.92
C ILE A 130 -1.65 -7.44 -14.95
N ARG A 131 -0.81 -7.03 -14.00
CA ARG A 131 -0.22 -7.88 -12.97
C ARG A 131 -0.60 -7.35 -11.61
N MET A 132 -0.92 -8.24 -10.68
CA MET A 132 -1.53 -7.89 -9.41
C MET A 132 -0.85 -8.66 -8.27
N ILE A 133 -0.57 -7.98 -7.16
CA ILE A 133 -0.08 -8.62 -5.94
C ILE A 133 -0.92 -8.14 -4.76
N ASN A 134 -1.35 -9.08 -3.92
CA ASN A 134 -2.01 -8.76 -2.64
C ASN A 134 -0.99 -8.89 -1.52
N PHE A 135 -0.98 -7.96 -0.58
CA PHE A 135 -0.28 -8.07 0.70
C PHE A 135 -1.26 -8.46 1.82
N PRO A 136 -0.78 -9.09 2.90
CA PRO A 136 -1.65 -9.50 4.00
C PRO A 136 -2.12 -8.32 4.85
N GLN A 137 -3.05 -8.64 5.74
CA GLN A 137 -3.58 -7.74 6.75
C GLN A 137 -2.85 -7.97 8.07
N THR A 138 -1.68 -7.36 8.20
CA THR A 138 -0.78 -7.59 9.33
C THR A 138 -0.43 -6.29 10.03
N GLY A 139 -0.72 -6.22 11.33
CA GLY A 139 -0.36 -5.08 12.18
C GLY A 139 0.88 -5.42 13.00
N SER A 140 1.91 -4.59 12.92
CA SER A 140 3.15 -4.76 13.68
C SER A 140 3.72 -3.42 14.08
N GLN A 141 4.30 -3.32 15.27
CA GLN A 141 5.11 -2.15 15.65
C GLN A 141 6.55 -2.27 15.15
N GLU A 142 7.00 -3.48 14.78
CA GLU A 142 8.31 -3.73 14.18
C GLU A 142 8.19 -3.91 12.65
N PRO A 143 9.12 -3.36 11.85
CA PRO A 143 9.07 -3.51 10.39
C PRO A 143 9.14 -4.98 9.96
N ILE A 144 8.19 -5.40 9.12
CA ILE A 144 8.22 -6.70 8.45
C ILE A 144 8.88 -6.52 7.09
N TRP A 145 9.95 -7.27 6.85
CA TRP A 145 10.78 -7.12 5.64
C TRP A 145 10.17 -7.77 4.40
N SER A 146 9.49 -8.91 4.55
CA SER A 146 8.87 -9.67 3.44
C SER A 146 7.68 -10.48 3.93
N HIS A 147 6.73 -10.74 3.02
CA HIS A 147 5.56 -11.60 3.22
C HIS A 147 5.59 -12.74 2.19
N ASP A 148 6.37 -13.77 2.47
CA ASP A 148 6.79 -14.78 1.49
C ASP A 148 5.64 -15.65 0.93
N ASP A 149 4.43 -15.58 1.50
CA ASP A 149 3.23 -16.27 1.02
C ASP A 149 2.42 -15.46 -0.02
N ARG A 150 3.00 -14.39 -0.55
CA ARG A 150 2.40 -13.52 -1.58
C ARG A 150 3.24 -13.51 -2.84
N LYS A 151 2.57 -13.54 -3.99
CA LYS A 151 3.18 -13.53 -5.32
C LYS A 151 2.39 -12.64 -6.27
N TRP A 152 3.07 -12.14 -7.29
CA TRP A 152 2.42 -11.51 -8.42
C TRP A 152 1.55 -12.52 -9.18
N MET A 153 0.44 -12.03 -9.71
CA MET A 153 -0.57 -12.80 -10.40
C MET A 153 -0.95 -12.10 -11.70
N VAL A 154 -1.15 -12.88 -12.75
CA VAL A 154 -1.72 -12.40 -14.02
C VAL A 154 -3.20 -12.09 -13.83
N CYS A 155 -3.67 -10.96 -14.35
CA CYS A 155 -5.11 -10.69 -14.45
C CYS A 155 -5.75 -11.65 -15.47
N ASN A 156 -6.47 -12.62 -14.95
CA ASN A 156 -7.21 -13.66 -15.65
C ASN A 156 -8.52 -13.97 -14.89
N PRO A 157 -9.45 -14.76 -15.46
CA PRO A 157 -10.70 -15.14 -14.79
C PRO A 157 -10.52 -15.90 -13.45
N GLU A 158 -9.36 -16.46 -13.16
CA GLU A 158 -9.09 -17.18 -11.91
C GLU A 158 -8.65 -16.23 -10.77
N ASN A 159 -7.78 -15.28 -11.09
CA ASN A 159 -7.16 -14.38 -10.11
C ASN A 159 -7.96 -13.10 -9.86
N ASN A 160 -8.56 -12.53 -10.92
CA ASN A 160 -9.25 -11.25 -10.86
C ASN A 160 -10.34 -11.15 -9.77
N PRO A 161 -11.20 -12.17 -9.56
CA PRO A 161 -12.27 -12.10 -8.57
C PRO A 161 -11.80 -11.78 -7.13
N LYS A 162 -10.55 -12.12 -6.79
CA LYS A 162 -9.97 -11.99 -5.44
C LYS A 162 -9.20 -10.68 -5.25
N PHE A 163 -9.07 -9.86 -6.28
CA PHE A 163 -8.33 -8.59 -6.22
C PHE A 163 -9.26 -7.42 -5.93
N SER A 164 -8.68 -6.30 -5.46
CA SER A 164 -9.39 -5.02 -5.27
C SER A 164 -10.16 -4.63 -6.54
N ALA A 165 -11.47 -4.45 -6.43
CA ALA A 165 -12.31 -4.05 -7.55
C ALA A 165 -11.93 -2.65 -8.07
N VAL A 166 -11.75 -1.69 -7.15
CA VAL A 166 -11.32 -0.33 -7.51
C VAL A 166 -9.96 -0.37 -8.21
N GLY A 167 -9.00 -1.12 -7.66
CA GLY A 167 -7.68 -1.29 -8.26
C GLY A 167 -7.71 -1.95 -9.65
N TYR A 168 -8.51 -3.00 -9.82
CA TYR A 168 -8.69 -3.66 -11.11
C TYR A 168 -9.30 -2.72 -12.15
N PHE A 169 -10.40 -2.03 -11.82
CA PHE A 169 -11.08 -1.14 -12.77
C PHE A 169 -10.24 0.08 -13.14
N PHE A 170 -9.47 0.61 -12.19
CA PHE A 170 -8.46 1.63 -12.46
C PHE A 170 -7.42 1.11 -13.48
N ALA A 171 -6.76 -0.02 -13.17
CA ALA A 171 -5.73 -0.60 -14.03
C ALA A 171 -6.24 -0.95 -15.43
N ARG A 172 -7.44 -1.55 -15.51
CA ARG A 172 -8.10 -1.89 -16.75
C ARG A 172 -8.32 -0.65 -17.62
N GLN A 173 -8.84 0.44 -17.04
CA GLN A 173 -9.10 1.66 -17.80
C GLN A 173 -7.82 2.30 -18.32
N ILE A 174 -6.75 2.37 -17.51
CA ILE A 174 -5.45 2.88 -17.96
C ILE A 174 -4.88 2.00 -19.07
N HIS A 175 -4.88 0.68 -18.88
CA HIS A 175 -4.35 -0.27 -19.85
C HIS A 175 -5.09 -0.23 -21.19
N GLN A 176 -6.43 -0.21 -21.16
CA GLN A 176 -7.25 -0.13 -22.38
C GLN A 176 -7.02 1.17 -23.16
N THR A 177 -6.71 2.27 -22.46
CA THR A 177 -6.50 3.58 -23.11
C THR A 177 -5.09 3.73 -23.65
N THR A 178 -4.08 3.24 -22.93
CA THR A 178 -2.67 3.50 -23.23
C THR A 178 -1.93 2.32 -23.84
N GLY A 179 -2.45 1.09 -23.70
CA GLY A 179 -1.78 -0.16 -24.07
C GLY A 179 -0.61 -0.56 -23.16
N VAL A 180 -0.24 0.27 -22.19
CA VAL A 180 0.91 0.07 -21.30
C VAL A 180 0.63 -1.02 -20.27
N PRO A 181 1.56 -1.97 -19.99
CA PRO A 181 1.41 -2.92 -18.90
C PRO A 181 1.24 -2.23 -17.53
N ILE A 182 0.36 -2.75 -16.68
CA ILE A 182 0.05 -2.17 -15.37
C ILE A 182 0.35 -3.17 -14.26
N GLY A 183 1.16 -2.78 -13.28
CA GLY A 183 1.35 -3.49 -12.02
C GLY A 183 0.49 -2.86 -10.92
N MET A 184 -0.30 -3.66 -10.21
CA MET A 184 -1.10 -3.21 -9.07
C MET A 184 -0.66 -3.88 -7.77
N ILE A 185 -0.27 -3.07 -6.79
CA ILE A 185 0.08 -3.51 -5.43
C ILE A 185 -1.09 -3.21 -4.52
N ASN A 186 -1.81 -4.23 -4.05
CA ASN A 186 -2.90 -4.08 -3.09
C ASN A 186 -2.43 -4.38 -1.68
N ASN A 187 -2.56 -3.43 -0.78
CA ASN A 187 -2.29 -3.63 0.65
C ASN A 187 -3.45 -3.18 1.55
N ALA A 188 -4.64 -2.91 1.00
CA ALA A 188 -5.77 -2.36 1.75
C ALA A 188 -6.28 -3.27 2.89
N TRP A 189 -6.68 -2.65 4.00
CA TRP A 189 -7.19 -3.35 5.19
C TRP A 189 -8.44 -2.68 5.77
N GLY A 190 -9.57 -3.39 5.68
CA GLY A 190 -10.88 -2.97 6.16
C GLY A 190 -10.93 -2.56 7.62
N GLY A 191 -11.44 -1.34 7.87
CA GLY A 191 -11.52 -0.74 9.20
C GLY A 191 -10.27 0.03 9.64
N SER A 192 -9.24 0.10 8.79
CA SER A 192 -8.02 0.83 9.12
C SER A 192 -8.23 2.33 9.30
N ALA A 193 -7.51 2.90 10.26
CA ALA A 193 -7.46 4.35 10.48
C ALA A 193 -6.20 4.93 9.82
N CYS A 194 -6.27 6.19 9.37
CA CYS A 194 -5.19 6.83 8.61
C CYS A 194 -3.84 6.81 9.35
N GLU A 195 -3.84 7.01 10.67
CA GLU A 195 -2.63 6.99 11.50
C GLU A 195 -1.90 5.64 11.51
N ALA A 196 -2.58 4.54 11.21
CA ALA A 196 -1.96 3.21 11.16
C ALA A 196 -1.00 3.06 9.97
N TRP A 197 -1.12 3.94 8.98
CA TRP A 197 -0.32 3.99 7.75
C TRP A 197 0.84 4.98 7.80
N VAL A 198 1.03 5.67 8.93
CA VAL A 198 2.06 6.69 9.12
C VAL A 198 3.17 6.14 10.02
N ASN A 199 4.42 6.49 9.71
CA ASN A 199 5.55 6.25 10.61
C ASN A 199 5.29 6.87 12.00
N LEU A 200 5.46 6.09 13.07
CA LEU A 200 5.15 6.53 14.43
C LEU A 200 5.98 7.76 14.85
N ASP A 201 7.24 7.84 14.41
CA ASP A 201 8.13 8.94 14.76
C ASP A 201 7.68 10.25 14.11
N VAL A 202 7.09 10.18 12.92
CA VAL A 202 6.47 11.34 12.25
C VAL A 202 5.27 11.84 13.04
N LEU A 203 4.40 10.94 13.53
CA LEU A 203 3.26 11.33 14.37
C LEU A 203 3.70 11.95 15.71
N LYS A 204 4.74 11.39 16.34
CA LYS A 204 5.29 11.89 17.61
C LYS A 204 5.96 13.26 17.48
N SER A 205 6.66 13.50 16.36
CA SER A 205 7.41 14.75 16.15
C SER A 205 6.55 15.93 15.71
N ASP A 206 5.36 15.68 15.15
CA ASP A 206 4.46 16.73 14.65
C ASP A 206 3.77 17.53 15.78
N GLY A 207 3.57 16.91 16.95
CA GLY A 207 2.98 17.54 18.14
C GLY A 207 1.45 17.62 18.14
N ARG A 208 0.80 17.79 16.98
CA ARG A 208 -0.68 17.84 16.87
C ARG A 208 -1.35 16.51 17.25
N PHE A 209 -0.61 15.41 17.17
CA PHE A 209 -1.13 14.06 17.39
C PHE A 209 -0.77 13.46 18.76
N ASN A 210 -0.13 14.23 19.66
CA ASN A 210 0.34 13.73 20.96
C ASN A 210 -0.77 13.04 21.76
N LYS A 211 -1.93 13.68 21.92
CA LYS A 211 -3.07 13.08 22.64
C LYS A 211 -3.48 11.71 22.08
N MET A 212 -3.45 11.53 20.76
CA MET A 212 -3.77 10.26 20.12
C MET A 212 -2.67 9.22 20.40
N VAL A 213 -1.41 9.62 20.26
CA VAL A 213 -0.25 8.74 20.52
C VAL A 213 -0.18 8.31 21.99
N ASP A 214 -0.43 9.24 22.92
CA ASP A 214 -0.41 8.98 24.36
C ASP A 214 -1.52 8.00 24.75
N ASN A 215 -2.74 8.17 24.22
CA ASN A 215 -3.84 7.23 24.45
C ASN A 215 -3.49 5.80 24.00
N TRP A 216 -2.86 5.65 22.84
CA TRP A 216 -2.41 4.35 22.34
C TRP A 216 -1.27 3.77 23.19
N SER A 217 -0.37 4.62 23.69
CA SER A 217 0.74 4.23 24.55
C SER A 217 0.21 3.72 25.91
N ASN A 218 -0.72 4.45 26.52
CA ASN A 218 -1.41 4.04 27.74
C ASN A 218 -2.16 2.71 27.57
N ASN A 219 -2.83 2.51 26.44
CA ASN A 219 -3.49 1.23 26.12
C ASN A 219 -2.48 0.08 25.98
N ALA A 220 -1.31 0.34 25.40
CA ALA A 220 -0.24 -0.65 25.28
C ALA A 220 0.37 -1.02 26.65
N GLU A 221 0.57 -0.03 27.52
CA GLU A 221 1.03 -0.26 28.90
C GLU A 221 0.00 -1.06 29.71
N ARG A 222 -1.28 -0.71 29.60
CA ARG A 222 -2.37 -1.48 30.23
C ARG A 222 -2.44 -2.90 29.70
N PHE A 223 -2.30 -3.09 28.39
CA PHE A 223 -2.25 -4.42 27.79
C PHE A 223 -1.10 -5.25 28.35
N LYS A 224 0.11 -4.66 28.45
CA LYS A 224 1.29 -5.31 29.02
C LYS A 224 1.06 -5.67 30.49
N SER A 225 0.61 -4.72 31.29
CA SER A 225 0.29 -4.93 32.72
C SER A 225 -0.71 -6.08 32.93
N LEU A 226 -1.79 -6.11 32.13
CA LEU A 226 -2.77 -7.19 32.20
C LEU A 226 -2.18 -8.52 31.70
N SER A 227 -1.35 -8.51 30.65
CA SER A 227 -0.71 -9.71 30.09
C SER A 227 0.24 -10.38 31.08
N ASP A 228 0.98 -9.57 31.84
CA ASP A 228 1.96 -10.03 32.85
C ASP A 228 1.29 -10.53 34.15
N LYS A 229 0.02 -10.19 34.38
CA LYS A 229 -0.76 -10.63 35.55
C LYS A 229 -1.11 -12.12 35.43
N LYS A 230 -0.74 -12.93 36.44
CA LYS A 230 -1.02 -14.38 36.48
C LYS A 230 -2.48 -14.71 36.83
N ASP A 231 -3.03 -14.04 37.84
CA ASP A 231 -4.38 -14.28 38.35
C ASP A 231 -5.33 -13.16 37.89
N ARG A 232 -5.80 -13.26 36.65
CA ARG A 232 -6.77 -12.31 36.08
C ARG A 232 -8.20 -12.69 36.46
N THR A 233 -9.02 -11.70 36.80
CA THR A 233 -10.49 -11.91 36.81
C THR A 233 -11.00 -12.07 35.38
N LYS A 234 -12.24 -12.55 35.22
CA LYS A 234 -12.87 -12.67 33.90
C LYS A 234 -12.92 -11.32 33.17
N GLU A 235 -13.23 -10.23 33.88
CA GLU A 235 -13.25 -8.89 33.32
C GLU A 235 -11.86 -8.45 32.84
N GLU A 236 -10.81 -8.76 33.59
CA GLU A 236 -9.43 -8.47 33.20
C GLU A 236 -8.98 -9.30 31.99
N GLU A 237 -9.41 -10.56 31.88
CA GLU A 237 -9.18 -11.37 30.68
C GLU A 237 -9.85 -10.76 29.45
N ASP A 238 -11.11 -10.33 29.56
CA ASP A 238 -11.85 -9.73 28.45
C ASP A 238 -11.23 -8.38 28.03
N GLN A 239 -10.81 -7.56 29.00
CA GLN A 239 -10.06 -6.33 28.74
C GLN A 239 -8.72 -6.61 28.05
N MET A 240 -7.96 -7.60 28.52
CA MET A 240 -6.69 -8.00 27.92
C MET A 240 -6.89 -8.46 26.47
N LYS A 241 -7.91 -9.29 26.19
CA LYS A 241 -8.24 -9.75 24.84
C LYS A 241 -8.58 -8.58 23.92
N ASN A 242 -9.44 -7.66 24.37
CA ASN A 242 -9.84 -6.49 23.59
C ASN A 242 -8.64 -5.57 23.28
N LEU A 243 -7.81 -5.29 24.28
CA LEU A 243 -6.59 -4.50 24.09
C LEU A 243 -5.59 -5.23 23.18
N GLY A 244 -5.44 -6.55 23.32
CA GLY A 244 -4.59 -7.36 22.45
C GLY A 244 -4.99 -7.28 20.99
N ASN A 245 -6.30 -7.31 20.70
CA ASN A 245 -6.83 -7.10 19.35
C ASN A 245 -6.50 -5.70 18.84
N GLN A 246 -6.62 -4.66 19.67
CA GLN A 246 -6.22 -3.30 19.30
C GLN A 246 -4.71 -3.18 19.04
N MET A 247 -3.87 -3.84 19.85
CA MET A 247 -2.41 -3.79 19.74
C MET A 247 -1.89 -4.36 18.42
N ARG A 248 -2.59 -5.34 17.85
CA ARG A 248 -2.28 -5.98 16.56
C ARG A 248 -3.17 -5.48 15.42
N GLY A 249 -4.11 -4.58 15.73
CA GLY A 249 -5.16 -4.14 14.84
C GLY A 249 -4.71 -3.06 13.84
N ASN A 250 -5.65 -2.65 13.01
CA ASN A 250 -5.43 -1.77 11.86
C ASN A 250 -5.73 -0.28 12.15
N GLN A 251 -6.00 0.07 13.39
CA GLN A 251 -6.23 1.45 13.82
C GLN A 251 -5.07 2.00 14.67
N ARG A 252 -4.20 1.12 15.18
CA ARG A 252 -3.06 1.53 16.00
C ARG A 252 -2.03 2.26 15.11
N PRO A 253 -1.54 3.44 15.53
CA PRO A 253 -0.48 4.16 14.84
C PRO A 253 0.69 3.25 14.42
N ALA A 254 1.14 3.43 13.18
CA ALA A 254 2.22 2.67 12.54
C ALA A 254 2.05 1.14 12.37
N ASN A 255 0.95 0.54 12.83
CA ASN A 255 0.81 -0.93 12.72
C ASN A 255 0.86 -1.43 11.27
N ILE A 256 0.19 -0.73 10.35
CA ILE A 256 0.15 -1.14 8.94
C ILE A 256 1.38 -0.60 8.20
N TYR A 257 1.86 0.58 8.59
CA TYR A 257 3.11 1.14 8.09
C TYR A 257 4.27 0.13 8.24
N ASN A 258 4.46 -0.41 9.44
CA ASN A 258 5.52 -1.38 9.71
C ASN A 258 5.13 -2.82 9.30
N GLY A 259 3.88 -3.20 9.51
CA GLY A 259 3.41 -4.56 9.23
C GLY A 259 3.30 -4.88 7.74
N VAL A 260 3.06 -3.89 6.88
CA VAL A 260 2.84 -4.12 5.44
C VAL A 260 3.57 -3.11 4.57
N LEU A 261 3.34 -1.81 4.75
CA LEU A 261 3.83 -0.79 3.81
C LEU A 261 5.35 -0.87 3.64
N LYS A 262 6.08 -0.97 4.76
CA LYS A 262 7.55 -1.09 4.83
C LYS A 262 8.13 -2.21 3.97
N SER A 263 7.43 -3.32 3.75
CA SER A 263 7.98 -4.46 2.99
C SER A 263 8.17 -4.16 1.50
N HIS A 264 7.56 -3.08 1.00
CA HIS A 264 7.64 -2.70 -0.41
C HIS A 264 7.89 -1.18 -0.61
N LEU A 265 8.33 -0.47 0.44
CA LEU A 265 8.70 0.94 0.35
C LEU A 265 9.94 1.15 -0.54
N GLY A 266 9.80 2.08 -1.49
CA GLY A 266 10.82 2.39 -2.48
C GLY A 266 10.88 1.41 -3.65
N TYR A 267 9.95 0.46 -3.76
CA TYR A 267 9.65 -0.17 -5.04
C TYR A 267 9.23 0.92 -6.04
N GLY A 268 9.72 0.89 -7.27
CA GLY A 268 9.39 1.92 -8.26
C GLY A 268 7.88 1.94 -8.54
N ILE A 269 7.24 3.10 -8.35
CA ILE A 269 5.82 3.31 -8.66
C ILE A 269 5.59 4.55 -9.52
N LYS A 270 4.50 4.57 -10.28
CA LYS A 270 3.95 5.77 -10.90
C LYS A 270 3.13 6.57 -9.91
N GLY A 271 2.38 5.93 -9.01
CA GLY A 271 1.58 6.62 -8.01
C GLY A 271 0.77 5.70 -7.10
N ALA A 272 -0.12 6.30 -6.32
CA ALA A 272 -1.01 5.59 -5.41
C ALA A 272 -2.48 6.02 -5.61
N ILE A 273 -3.38 5.04 -5.49
CA ILE A 273 -4.81 5.27 -5.31
C ILE A 273 -5.24 4.87 -3.91
N TRP A 274 -6.08 5.70 -3.30
CA TRP A 274 -6.43 5.61 -1.88
C TRP A 274 -7.94 5.67 -1.66
N TYR A 275 -8.50 4.73 -0.90
CA TYR A 275 -9.90 4.80 -0.50
C TYR A 275 -10.03 4.48 0.99
N GLN A 276 -10.06 5.55 1.78
CA GLN A 276 -10.20 5.52 3.21
C GLN A 276 -10.74 6.85 3.74
N GLY A 277 -11.37 6.75 4.89
CA GLY A 277 -11.76 7.87 5.73
C GLY A 277 -12.79 7.45 6.76
N GLU A 278 -13.55 6.40 6.51
CA GLU A 278 -14.73 6.02 7.30
C GLU A 278 -14.39 5.79 8.78
N SER A 279 -13.25 5.15 9.09
CA SER A 279 -12.76 4.97 10.48
C SER A 279 -12.31 6.27 11.16
N ASN A 280 -12.09 7.34 10.40
CA ASN A 280 -11.69 8.66 10.87
C ASN A 280 -12.84 9.69 10.81
N ALA A 281 -14.06 9.32 10.37
CA ALA A 281 -15.17 10.26 10.17
C ALA A 281 -15.47 11.11 11.41
N GLY A 282 -15.55 10.50 12.59
CA GLY A 282 -15.74 11.21 13.87
C GLY A 282 -14.55 12.09 14.31
N ARG A 283 -13.49 12.22 13.51
CA ARG A 283 -12.30 13.04 13.76
C ARG A 283 -11.90 13.85 12.50
N ALA A 284 -12.87 14.29 11.70
CA ALA A 284 -12.65 15.01 10.45
C ALA A 284 -11.67 16.21 10.58
N TYR A 285 -11.78 17.01 11.65
CA TYR A 285 -10.85 18.12 11.91
C TYR A 285 -9.40 17.67 12.05
N GLN A 286 -9.14 16.58 12.78
CA GLN A 286 -7.79 15.99 12.86
C GLN A 286 -7.36 15.42 11.50
N TYR A 287 -8.31 14.86 10.73
CA TYR A 287 -8.04 14.29 9.40
C TYR A 287 -7.55 15.32 8.39
N ARG A 288 -8.00 16.59 8.49
CA ARG A 288 -7.51 17.72 7.67
C ARG A 288 -5.98 17.81 7.69
N ASP A 289 -5.35 17.49 8.82
CA ASP A 289 -3.90 17.51 8.98
C ASP A 289 -3.26 16.12 8.82
N LEU A 290 -3.90 15.07 9.34
CA LEU A 290 -3.37 13.71 9.32
C LEU A 290 -3.23 13.14 7.91
N PHE A 291 -4.22 13.38 7.03
CA PHE A 291 -4.21 12.79 5.70
C PHE A 291 -3.13 13.40 4.79
N PRO A 292 -2.98 14.74 4.69
CA PRO A 292 -1.83 15.33 4.00
C PRO A 292 -0.48 14.90 4.60
N LEU A 293 -0.38 14.80 5.93
CA LEU A 293 0.85 14.31 6.59
C LEU A 293 1.18 12.88 6.17
N MET A 294 0.19 11.99 6.07
CA MET A 294 0.39 10.62 5.61
C MET A 294 0.93 10.58 4.18
N ILE A 295 0.35 11.36 3.27
CA ILE A 295 0.82 11.45 1.87
C ILE A 295 2.27 11.96 1.83
N GLN A 296 2.60 13.02 2.57
CA GLN A 296 3.97 13.56 2.65
C GLN A 296 4.94 12.52 3.24
N ASN A 297 4.53 11.80 4.28
CA ASN A 297 5.33 10.73 4.86
C ASN A 297 5.61 9.64 3.83
N TRP A 298 4.60 9.19 3.08
CA TRP A 298 4.78 8.18 2.03
C TRP A 298 5.72 8.66 0.93
N ARG A 299 5.54 9.88 0.41
CA ARG A 299 6.44 10.47 -0.59
C ARG A 299 7.88 10.52 -0.12
N LYS A 300 8.10 10.93 1.14
CA LYS A 300 9.42 10.94 1.77
C LYS A 300 10.03 9.54 1.89
N GLU A 301 9.27 8.57 2.38
CA GLU A 301 9.75 7.20 2.59
C GLU A 301 9.98 6.43 1.27
N TRP A 302 9.20 6.74 0.22
CA TRP A 302 9.42 6.19 -1.12
C TRP A 302 10.66 6.78 -1.80
N GLY A 303 10.93 8.06 -1.56
CA GLY A 303 12.13 8.73 -2.07
C GLY A 303 12.13 8.93 -3.58
N GLN A 304 10.96 9.07 -4.21
CA GLN A 304 10.79 9.31 -5.66
C GLN A 304 9.97 10.58 -5.96
N GLY A 305 10.12 11.60 -5.11
CA GLY A 305 9.47 12.90 -5.26
C GLY A 305 7.96 12.88 -4.97
N ASP A 306 7.27 13.91 -5.47
CA ASP A 306 5.83 14.08 -5.31
C ASP A 306 5.04 13.22 -6.28
N PHE A 307 5.11 11.90 -6.12
CA PHE A 307 4.36 10.99 -6.99
C PHE A 307 2.83 11.24 -6.90
N PRO A 308 2.10 11.03 -8.02
CA PRO A 308 0.65 11.10 -8.09
C PRO A 308 -0.07 10.35 -6.96
N PHE A 309 -0.94 11.05 -6.23
CA PHE A 309 -1.73 10.47 -5.16
C PHE A 309 -3.20 10.83 -5.34
N TYR A 310 -4.02 9.86 -5.74
CA TYR A 310 -5.44 10.06 -6.01
C TYR A 310 -6.30 9.32 -4.99
N TRP A 311 -7.34 9.96 -4.47
CA TRP A 311 -8.22 9.32 -3.50
C TRP A 311 -9.69 9.37 -3.88
N VAL A 312 -10.45 8.50 -3.26
CA VAL A 312 -11.91 8.45 -3.40
C VAL A 312 -12.52 9.21 -2.23
N GLN A 313 -13.40 10.17 -2.54
CA GLN A 313 -14.22 10.83 -1.54
C GLN A 313 -15.16 9.80 -0.88
N LEU A 314 -15.50 9.95 0.40
CA LEU A 314 -16.50 9.05 0.98
C LEU A 314 -17.83 9.08 0.21
N ALA A 315 -18.42 7.89 0.03
CA ALA A 315 -19.68 7.68 -0.68
C ALA A 315 -20.86 8.32 0.06
N ASP A 316 -22.02 8.38 -0.57
CA ASP A 316 -23.26 8.67 0.15
C ASP A 316 -23.57 7.57 1.16
N PHE A 317 -23.69 7.97 2.42
CA PHE A 317 -23.92 7.12 3.58
C PHE A 317 -24.44 7.97 4.73
N LYS A 318 -25.27 7.36 5.59
CA LYS A 318 -26.09 7.94 6.66
C LYS A 318 -27.46 8.40 6.18
N ALA A 319 -28.36 8.59 7.15
CA ALA A 319 -29.71 9.07 6.88
C ALA A 319 -29.70 10.53 6.43
N GLU A 320 -30.57 10.86 5.48
CA GLU A 320 -30.80 12.23 5.03
C GLU A 320 -31.52 13.02 6.13
N PRO A 321 -30.90 14.05 6.71
CA PRO A 321 -31.59 14.94 7.63
C PRO A 321 -32.55 15.84 6.84
N LYS A 322 -33.68 16.21 7.46
CA LYS A 322 -34.65 17.12 6.83
C LYS A 322 -34.12 18.55 6.66
N GLU A 323 -33.26 18.96 7.58
CA GLU A 323 -32.64 20.28 7.61
C GLU A 323 -31.11 20.12 7.66
N PRO A 324 -30.35 21.04 7.05
CA PRO A 324 -28.90 21.06 7.19
C PRO A 324 -28.46 21.14 8.67
N GLY A 325 -27.38 20.45 9.01
CA GLY A 325 -26.80 20.46 10.35
C GLY A 325 -25.45 19.76 10.41
N ASP A 326 -24.93 19.58 11.61
CA ASP A 326 -23.63 18.95 11.84
C ASP A 326 -23.57 17.53 11.27
N SER A 327 -22.50 17.24 10.53
CA SER A 327 -22.30 15.93 9.90
C SER A 327 -20.82 15.63 9.80
N ASP A 328 -20.35 14.74 10.68
CA ASP A 328 -19.00 14.16 10.64
C ASP A 328 -18.64 13.59 9.25
N TRP A 329 -19.62 13.06 8.52
CA TRP A 329 -19.45 12.54 7.17
C TRP A 329 -19.26 13.64 6.12
N ALA A 330 -20.02 14.75 6.24
CA ALA A 330 -19.80 15.93 5.40
C ALA A 330 -18.45 16.59 5.71
N GLU A 331 -18.13 16.77 6.99
CA GLU A 331 -16.87 17.34 7.46
C GLU A 331 -15.66 16.52 6.98
N LEU A 332 -15.74 15.19 6.98
CA LEU A 332 -14.65 14.36 6.50
C LEU A 332 -14.49 14.45 4.97
N ARG A 333 -15.59 14.51 4.21
CA ARG A 333 -15.53 14.73 2.76
C ARG A 333 -14.91 16.08 2.43
N GLU A 334 -15.23 17.12 3.21
CA GLU A 334 -14.58 18.43 3.11
C GLU A 334 -13.08 18.30 3.44
N ALA A 335 -12.71 17.62 4.53
CA ALA A 335 -11.32 17.40 4.88
C ALA A 335 -10.52 16.69 3.76
N GLN A 336 -11.14 15.72 3.09
CA GLN A 336 -10.56 15.08 1.90
C GLN A 336 -10.39 16.09 0.75
N THR A 337 -11.37 16.96 0.50
CA THR A 337 -11.29 17.99 -0.55
C THR A 337 -10.22 19.03 -0.26
N MET A 338 -10.08 19.47 1.00
CA MET A 338 -9.06 20.43 1.43
C MET A 338 -7.62 19.94 1.17
N THR A 339 -7.40 18.63 1.12
CA THR A 339 -6.09 18.06 0.77
C THR A 339 -5.65 18.43 -0.65
N LEU A 340 -6.59 18.65 -1.59
CA LEU A 340 -6.26 19.09 -2.96
C LEU A 340 -5.51 20.42 -2.98
N ASP A 341 -5.81 21.34 -2.06
CA ASP A 341 -5.16 22.65 -1.99
C ASP A 341 -3.86 22.63 -1.19
N ARG A 342 -3.62 21.56 -0.44
CA ARG A 342 -2.45 21.42 0.43
C ARG A 342 -1.28 20.74 -0.26
N LEU A 343 -1.53 19.93 -1.30
CA LEU A 343 -0.52 19.06 -1.90
C LEU A 343 -0.60 19.05 -3.43
N PRO A 344 0.53 19.18 -4.15
CA PRO A 344 0.57 19.04 -5.59
C PRO A 344 0.44 17.57 -6.03
N HIS A 345 0.16 17.36 -7.32
CA HIS A 345 0.01 16.04 -7.95
C HIS A 345 -1.01 15.15 -7.23
N THR A 346 -2.13 15.75 -6.88
CA THR A 346 -3.24 15.10 -6.18
C THR A 346 -4.52 15.15 -7.01
N GLY A 347 -5.50 14.34 -6.61
CA GLY A 347 -6.77 14.22 -7.30
C GLY A 347 -7.80 13.50 -6.43
N GLN A 348 -9.06 13.91 -6.56
CA GLN A 348 -10.17 13.34 -5.79
C GLN A 348 -11.24 12.84 -6.74
N ALA A 349 -11.55 11.55 -6.67
CA ALA A 349 -12.74 10.97 -7.26
C ALA A 349 -13.92 11.22 -6.32
N VAL A 350 -14.76 12.20 -6.65
CA VAL A 350 -16.06 12.41 -6.00
C VAL A 350 -16.97 11.25 -6.38
N ILE A 351 -17.67 10.66 -5.41
CA ILE A 351 -18.54 9.47 -5.62
C ILE A 351 -19.83 9.52 -4.78
N ILE A 352 -20.23 10.71 -4.35
CA ILE A 352 -21.45 10.90 -3.55
C ILE A 352 -22.69 10.32 -4.26
N ASP A 353 -22.72 10.30 -5.58
CA ASP A 353 -23.82 9.77 -6.39
C ASP A 353 -23.81 8.24 -6.59
N ILE A 354 -22.79 7.54 -6.08
CA ILE A 354 -22.61 6.08 -6.29
C ILE A 354 -23.00 5.27 -5.04
N GLY A 355 -23.26 5.94 -3.91
CA GLY A 355 -23.67 5.35 -2.64
C GLY A 355 -25.17 5.09 -2.50
N GLU A 356 -25.53 4.30 -1.49
CA GLU A 356 -26.89 4.27 -0.95
C GLU A 356 -26.79 4.64 0.52
N GLY A 357 -27.63 5.56 1.03
CA GLY A 357 -27.52 6.09 2.41
C GLY A 357 -27.49 5.04 3.55
N LYS A 358 -27.88 3.79 3.28
CA LYS A 358 -27.83 2.66 4.24
C LYS A 358 -26.68 1.67 4.01
N ASP A 359 -25.90 1.81 2.95
CA ASP A 359 -24.79 0.93 2.60
C ASP A 359 -23.48 1.73 2.53
N ILE A 360 -22.59 1.49 3.50
CA ILE A 360 -21.27 2.12 3.55
C ILE A 360 -20.31 1.55 2.48
N HIS A 361 -20.69 0.45 1.80
CA HIS A 361 -19.89 -0.28 0.83
C HIS A 361 -20.55 -0.35 -0.56
N PRO A 362 -20.62 0.77 -1.31
CA PRO A 362 -21.28 0.78 -2.62
C PRO A 362 -20.67 -0.23 -3.59
N LYS A 363 -21.50 -1.02 -4.26
CA LYS A 363 -21.05 -2.12 -5.13
C LYS A 363 -20.62 -1.70 -6.53
N ASN A 364 -21.02 -0.51 -7.01
CA ASN A 364 -20.52 0.04 -8.26
C ASN A 364 -19.07 0.55 -8.09
N LYS A 365 -18.12 -0.39 -8.12
CA LYS A 365 -16.68 -0.09 -8.06
C LYS A 365 -16.09 0.28 -9.43
N VAL A 366 -16.83 0.01 -10.51
CA VAL A 366 -16.43 0.33 -11.89
C VAL A 366 -16.26 1.84 -12.04
N ASP A 367 -17.29 2.62 -11.66
CA ASP A 367 -17.24 4.07 -11.82
C ASP A 367 -16.26 4.73 -10.86
N VAL A 368 -16.08 4.17 -9.65
CA VAL A 368 -15.03 4.60 -8.71
C VAL A 368 -13.64 4.47 -9.36
N GLY A 369 -13.32 3.29 -9.89
CA GLY A 369 -12.04 3.04 -10.56
C GLY A 369 -11.84 3.91 -11.80
N ARG A 370 -12.91 4.12 -12.60
CA ARG A 370 -12.87 5.01 -13.77
C ARG A 370 -12.64 6.47 -13.40
N ARG A 371 -13.26 7.00 -12.35
CA ARG A 371 -13.06 8.39 -11.91
C ARG A 371 -11.62 8.63 -11.45
N LEU A 372 -11.02 7.68 -10.74
CA LEU A 372 -9.58 7.71 -10.43
C LEU A 372 -8.72 7.64 -11.71
N ALA A 373 -9.09 6.78 -12.66
CA ALA A 373 -8.36 6.64 -13.91
C ALA A 373 -8.40 7.92 -14.75
N ARG A 374 -9.47 8.72 -14.71
CA ARG A 374 -9.54 10.02 -15.41
C ARG A 374 -8.47 10.99 -14.92
N TRP A 375 -8.25 11.07 -13.59
CA TRP A 375 -7.17 11.86 -13.01
C TRP A 375 -5.81 11.43 -13.54
N ALA A 376 -5.53 10.12 -13.53
CA ALA A 376 -4.28 9.58 -14.05
C ALA A 376 -4.13 9.85 -15.56
N LEU A 377 -5.14 9.55 -16.37
CA LEU A 377 -5.11 9.75 -17.83
C LEU A 377 -4.82 11.20 -18.21
N ALA A 378 -5.44 12.16 -17.53
CA ALA A 378 -5.21 13.58 -17.78
C ALA A 378 -3.81 14.02 -17.36
N ASN A 379 -3.43 13.76 -16.10
CA ASN A 379 -2.22 14.35 -15.52
C ASN A 379 -0.94 13.59 -15.88
N GLU A 380 -1.04 12.28 -16.08
CA GLU A 380 0.13 11.41 -16.22
C GLU A 380 0.37 10.92 -17.64
N TYR A 381 -0.68 10.89 -18.47
CA TYR A 381 -0.64 10.34 -19.83
C TYR A 381 -1.00 11.38 -20.89
N GLY A 382 -1.27 12.63 -20.52
CA GLY A 382 -1.55 13.74 -21.45
C GLY A 382 -2.85 13.59 -22.24
N ILE A 383 -3.76 12.71 -21.79
CA ILE A 383 -5.03 12.46 -22.46
C ILE A 383 -6.01 13.58 -22.11
N GLN A 384 -6.56 14.24 -23.13
CA GLN A 384 -7.56 15.27 -22.94
C GLN A 384 -8.89 14.64 -22.51
N VAL A 385 -9.16 14.66 -21.20
CA VAL A 385 -10.40 14.16 -20.61
C VAL A 385 -10.78 14.99 -19.39
N GLU A 386 -12.06 15.32 -19.27
CA GLU A 386 -12.62 15.92 -18.06
C GLU A 386 -12.39 14.97 -16.89
N HIS A 387 -11.65 15.40 -15.88
CA HIS A 387 -11.21 14.53 -14.78
C HIS A 387 -11.47 15.14 -13.40
N GLN A 388 -11.51 16.46 -13.30
CA GLN A 388 -11.76 17.18 -12.06
C GLN A 388 -13.25 17.48 -11.89
N SER A 389 -13.79 17.20 -10.69
CA SER A 389 -15.14 17.64 -10.33
C SER A 389 -15.19 19.14 -10.03
N PRO A 390 -16.32 19.83 -10.26
CA PRO A 390 -16.46 21.25 -9.94
C PRO A 390 -16.07 21.54 -8.49
N ARG A 391 -15.39 22.68 -8.27
CA ARG A 391 -14.98 23.16 -6.94
C ARG A 391 -15.49 24.58 -6.75
N TYR A 392 -15.76 24.94 -5.50
CA TYR A 392 -16.06 26.33 -5.15
C TYR A 392 -14.89 27.23 -5.53
N ALA A 393 -15.19 28.40 -6.10
CA ALA A 393 -14.17 29.41 -6.40
C ALA A 393 -13.59 30.02 -5.12
N SER A 394 -14.42 30.20 -4.10
CA SER A 394 -14.05 30.62 -2.75
C SER A 394 -15.15 30.21 -1.76
N MET A 395 -14.79 29.98 -0.49
CA MET A 395 -15.76 29.91 0.61
C MET A 395 -16.12 31.35 1.02
N GLN A 396 -17.40 31.64 1.23
CA GLN A 396 -17.87 32.95 1.70
C GLN A 396 -17.86 33.04 3.22
#